data_AF-C4LX42-F1
#
_entry.id   AF-C4LX42-F1
#
_cell.length_a   1.000
_cell.length_b   1.000
_cell.length_c   1.000
_cell.angle_alpha   90.00
_cell.angle_beta   90.00
_cell.angle_gamma   90.00
#
_symmetry.space_group_name_H-M   'P 1'
#
loop_
_entity.id
_entity.type
_entity.pdbx_description
1 polymer ?
#
loop_
_entity_poly.entity_id
_entity_poly.type
_entity_poly.pdbx_seq_one_letter_code
_entity_poly.pdbx_strand_id
1 'polypeptide(L)'
;MGDQETFKALNKKCFKEQAIWMLNALWPTYKDTMAEEVWGFNQMFSEFEIENHENGCDLDELNMHRVFEKLGNQKTVQEMRSQLKQAGVENFKRVGMLHFLTYYYGMDWHKVANAPQGDNSAQVEKAQQLLDEVSKQLELCQKRAEEAKKSAEAAAARQKEAQAAEDEVTKALNEVKAQEQAKEDKRKALQKKIETAGLVAKNAAIQELAKLDNEDDLPLRRAKTTLEAAQRKAAKAVKIATEAKEKAESDSQVAEKAVEDTQKKVAEAEAYLKEVQLSAGSAGQGTMWWMQRELEEKKKYMPMKKGGIAKK
;
A
#
# COMPACT_ATOMS: atom_id res chain seq x y z
N MET A 1 -19.03 -25.60 35.55
CA MET A 1 -18.33 -24.32 35.70
C MET A 1 -19.38 -23.31 36.13
N GLY A 2 -19.19 -22.64 37.27
CA GLY A 2 -20.16 -21.64 37.73
C GLY A 2 -20.07 -20.36 36.90
N ASP A 3 -21.11 -19.52 36.89
CA ASP A 3 -21.14 -18.26 36.13
C ASP A 3 -19.90 -17.39 36.36
N GLN A 4 -19.43 -17.32 37.61
CA GLN A 4 -18.25 -16.55 37.98
C GLN A 4 -16.96 -17.09 37.35
N GLU A 5 -16.79 -18.40 37.30
CA GLU A 5 -15.64 -19.04 36.66
C GLU A 5 -15.70 -18.80 35.14
N THR A 6 -16.88 -18.95 34.54
CA THR A 6 -17.12 -18.68 33.12
C THR A 6 -16.76 -17.23 32.80
N PHE A 7 -17.29 -16.27 33.54
CA PHE A 7 -17.02 -14.84 33.32
C PHE A 7 -15.53 -14.48 33.49
N LYS A 8 -14.84 -15.09 34.47
CA LYS A 8 -13.39 -14.96 34.63
C LYS A 8 -12.63 -15.50 33.42
N ALA A 9 -13.03 -16.67 32.90
CA ALA A 9 -12.41 -17.27 31.71
C ALA A 9 -12.63 -16.41 30.46
N LEU A 10 -13.82 -15.83 30.28
CA LEU A 10 -14.12 -14.93 29.17
C LEU A 10 -13.25 -13.68 29.19
N ASN A 11 -12.98 -13.11 30.37
CA ASN A 11 -12.08 -11.96 30.52
C ASN A 11 -10.60 -12.28 30.28
N LYS A 12 -10.25 -13.55 30.05
CA LYS A 12 -8.89 -13.97 29.65
C LYS A 12 -8.75 -14.22 28.15
N LYS A 13 -9.85 -14.16 27.41
CA LYS A 13 -9.84 -14.13 25.94
C LYS A 13 -9.26 -12.81 25.43
N CYS A 14 -8.85 -12.74 24.16
CA CYS A 14 -8.38 -11.45 23.63
C CYS A 14 -9.52 -10.43 23.55
N PHE A 15 -9.18 -9.14 23.43
CA PHE A 15 -10.19 -8.09 23.34
C PHE A 15 -11.22 -8.34 22.23
N LYS A 16 -10.79 -8.80 21.06
CA LYS A 16 -11.70 -9.15 19.96
C LYS A 16 -12.75 -10.17 20.38
N GLU A 17 -12.32 -11.26 21.00
CA GLU A 17 -13.24 -12.30 21.46
C GLU A 17 -14.18 -11.81 22.57
N GLN A 18 -13.69 -10.95 23.49
CA GLN A 18 -14.52 -10.31 24.52
C GLN A 18 -15.56 -9.37 23.91
N ALA A 19 -15.19 -8.60 22.89
CA ALA A 19 -16.08 -7.71 22.16
C ALA A 19 -17.18 -8.48 21.42
N ILE A 20 -16.81 -9.54 20.70
CA ILE A 20 -17.78 -10.42 20.02
C ILE A 20 -18.75 -11.04 21.02
N TRP A 21 -18.24 -11.51 22.17
CA TRP A 21 -19.07 -12.10 23.22
C TRP A 21 -20.11 -11.09 23.74
N MET A 22 -19.67 -9.88 24.06
CA MET A 22 -20.56 -8.80 24.48
C MET A 22 -21.56 -8.42 23.37
N LEU A 23 -21.11 -8.34 22.13
CA LEU A 23 -21.96 -7.99 21.01
C LEU A 23 -23.10 -9.00 20.82
N ASN A 24 -22.79 -10.30 20.93
CA ASN A 24 -23.81 -11.35 20.94
C ASN A 24 -24.76 -11.24 22.14
N ALA A 25 -24.27 -10.81 23.31
CA ALA A 25 -25.10 -10.57 24.50
C ALA A 25 -26.07 -9.38 24.32
N LEU A 26 -25.64 -8.34 23.63
CA LEU A 26 -26.45 -7.14 23.34
C LEU A 26 -27.43 -7.35 22.20
N TRP A 27 -27.13 -8.26 21.27
CA TRP A 27 -27.85 -8.43 20.01
C TRP A 27 -29.37 -8.63 20.15
N PRO A 28 -29.89 -9.44 21.10
CA PRO A 28 -31.32 -9.63 21.25
C PRO A 28 -32.10 -8.34 21.56
N THR A 29 -31.45 -7.38 22.23
CA THR A 29 -32.07 -6.12 22.67
C THR A 29 -31.78 -4.99 21.69
N TYR A 30 -30.52 -4.85 21.28
CA TYR A 30 -30.04 -3.68 20.55
C TYR A 30 -29.72 -3.94 19.08
N LYS A 31 -29.70 -5.21 18.65
CA LYS A 31 -29.28 -5.61 17.30
C LYS A 31 -27.92 -4.99 16.95
N ASP A 32 -27.79 -4.43 15.75
CA ASP A 32 -26.58 -3.81 15.22
C ASP A 32 -26.30 -2.39 15.74
N THR A 33 -27.21 -1.77 16.49
CA THR A 33 -27.09 -0.36 16.90
C THR A 33 -25.87 -0.06 17.78
N MET A 34 -25.40 -1.05 18.55
CA MET A 34 -24.22 -0.92 19.42
C MET A 34 -22.93 -1.47 18.79
N ALA A 35 -23.02 -2.02 17.58
CA ALA A 35 -21.93 -2.82 17.02
C ALA A 35 -20.67 -1.98 16.69
N GLU A 36 -20.85 -0.80 16.08
CA GLU A 36 -19.72 0.12 15.83
C GLU A 36 -19.11 0.67 17.12
N GLU A 37 -19.91 0.84 18.18
CA GLU A 37 -19.41 1.30 19.48
C GLU A 37 -18.54 0.20 20.14
N VAL A 38 -19.03 -1.05 20.15
CA VAL A 38 -18.27 -2.22 20.63
C VAL A 38 -16.98 -2.40 19.81
N TRP A 39 -17.03 -2.22 18.50
CA TRP A 39 -15.85 -2.22 17.64
C TRP A 39 -14.84 -1.13 18.03
N GLY A 40 -15.32 0.11 18.26
CA GLY A 40 -14.50 1.23 18.72
C GLY A 40 -13.85 0.96 20.08
N PHE A 41 -14.55 0.30 21.01
CA PHE A 41 -13.97 -0.12 22.28
C PHE A 41 -12.83 -1.12 22.09
N ASN A 42 -12.99 -2.13 21.25
CA ASN A 42 -11.91 -3.08 20.98
C ASN A 42 -10.64 -2.38 20.46
N GLN A 43 -10.80 -1.44 19.53
CA GLN A 43 -9.68 -0.65 19.01
C GLN A 43 -9.03 0.19 20.12
N MET A 44 -9.84 0.85 20.94
CA MET A 44 -9.37 1.67 22.06
C MET A 44 -8.61 0.86 23.11
N PHE A 45 -9.12 -0.31 23.49
CA PHE A 45 -8.46 -1.19 24.44
C PHE A 45 -7.14 -1.73 23.88
N SER A 46 -7.12 -2.08 22.60
CA SER A 46 -5.91 -2.55 21.91
C SER A 46 -4.84 -1.45 21.81
N GLU A 47 -5.23 -0.18 21.68
CA GLU A 47 -4.33 0.98 21.69
C GLU A 47 -3.70 1.23 23.08
N PHE A 48 -4.48 1.04 24.15
CA PHE A 48 -4.01 1.28 25.51
C PHE A 48 -3.27 0.09 26.14
N GLU A 49 -3.36 -1.11 25.55
CA GLU A 49 -2.55 -2.25 25.96
C GLU A 49 -1.16 -2.12 25.32
N ILE A 50 -0.12 -2.10 26.17
CA ILE A 50 1.24 -1.69 25.80
C ILE A 50 2.12 -2.88 25.35
N GLU A 51 1.75 -4.11 25.71
CA GLU A 51 2.59 -5.30 25.51
C GLU A 51 2.14 -6.14 24.30
N ASN A 52 0.88 -6.54 24.29
CA ASN A 52 0.27 -7.46 23.35
C ASN A 52 -0.71 -6.78 22.39
N HIS A 53 -1.06 -5.51 22.63
CA HIS A 53 -1.94 -4.71 21.77
C HIS A 53 -3.27 -5.43 21.45
N GLU A 54 -3.52 -5.74 20.18
CA GLU A 54 -4.72 -6.45 19.69
C GLU A 54 -4.88 -7.86 20.27
N ASN A 55 -3.79 -8.47 20.73
CA ASN A 55 -3.78 -9.77 21.39
C ASN A 55 -3.88 -9.69 22.92
N GLY A 56 -4.02 -8.47 23.47
CA GLY A 56 -4.24 -8.24 24.89
C GLY A 56 -5.60 -8.74 25.37
N CYS A 57 -5.72 -8.95 26.68
CA CYS A 57 -6.95 -9.44 27.33
C CYS A 57 -7.42 -8.57 28.49
N ASP A 58 -6.56 -7.74 29.07
CA ASP A 58 -6.88 -6.87 30.18
C ASP A 58 -5.97 -5.63 30.21
N LEU A 59 -6.45 -4.57 30.86
CA LEU A 59 -5.68 -3.35 31.10
C LEU A 59 -5.37 -3.20 32.59
N ASP A 60 -4.25 -2.56 32.90
CA ASP A 60 -3.99 -2.12 34.27
C ASP A 60 -4.91 -0.95 34.68
N GLU A 61 -4.91 -0.62 35.96
CA GLU A 61 -5.78 0.41 36.52
C GLU A 61 -5.56 1.81 35.90
N LEU A 62 -4.32 2.14 35.53
CA LEU A 62 -3.98 3.43 34.94
C LEU A 62 -4.53 3.54 33.51
N ASN A 63 -4.35 2.49 32.71
CA ASN A 63 -4.84 2.45 31.34
C ASN A 63 -6.37 2.31 31.29
N MET A 64 -6.98 1.60 32.25
CA MET A 64 -8.43 1.63 32.44
C MET A 64 -8.95 3.03 32.75
N HIS A 65 -8.26 3.79 33.60
CA HIS A 65 -8.64 5.16 33.90
C HIS A 65 -8.58 6.05 32.65
N ARG A 66 -7.53 5.91 31.83
CA ARG A 66 -7.42 6.59 30.52
C ARG A 66 -8.55 6.26 29.55
N VAL A 67 -9.07 5.02 29.55
CA VAL A 67 -10.27 4.66 28.78
C VAL A 67 -11.46 5.53 29.19
N PHE A 68 -11.71 5.68 30.50
CA PHE A 68 -12.78 6.54 31.02
C PHE A 68 -12.57 8.02 30.66
N GLU A 69 -11.34 8.51 30.70
CA GLU A 69 -11.01 9.88 30.28
C GLU A 69 -11.31 10.10 28.79
N LYS A 70 -10.91 9.17 27.92
CA LYS A 70 -11.12 9.25 26.46
C LYS A 70 -12.61 9.25 26.09
N LEU A 71 -13.46 8.65 26.92
CA LEU A 71 -14.91 8.66 26.78
C LEU A 71 -15.59 9.93 27.31
N GLY A 72 -14.83 10.91 27.81
CA GLY A 72 -15.39 12.11 28.44
C GLY A 72 -16.11 11.81 29.76
N ASN A 73 -15.91 10.62 30.31
CA ASN A 73 -16.51 10.17 31.56
C ASN A 73 -15.42 10.08 32.63
N GLN A 74 -14.75 11.21 32.87
CA GLN A 74 -13.67 11.31 33.85
C GLN A 74 -14.22 10.99 35.23
N LYS A 75 -13.62 9.98 35.87
CA LYS A 75 -13.98 9.53 37.21
C LYS A 75 -12.76 9.58 38.10
N THR A 76 -12.99 9.76 39.39
CA THR A 76 -11.94 9.43 40.36
C THR A 76 -11.69 7.92 40.36
N VAL A 77 -10.48 7.51 40.74
CA VAL A 77 -10.13 6.08 40.86
C VAL A 77 -11.11 5.33 41.79
N GLN A 78 -11.58 5.99 42.85
CA GLN A 78 -12.54 5.40 43.79
C GLN A 78 -13.90 5.13 43.15
N GLU A 79 -14.42 6.07 42.35
CA GLU A 79 -15.68 5.92 41.63
C GLU A 79 -15.59 4.81 40.58
N MET A 80 -14.49 4.79 39.80
CA MET A 80 -14.23 3.73 38.82
C MET A 80 -14.22 2.35 39.49
N ARG A 81 -13.51 2.19 40.62
CA ARG A 81 -13.47 0.92 41.37
C ARG A 81 -14.86 0.50 41.84
N SER A 82 -15.63 1.42 42.43
CA SER A 82 -16.98 1.12 42.93
C SER A 82 -17.90 0.61 41.82
N GLN A 83 -17.78 1.17 40.63
CA GLN A 83 -18.60 0.83 39.47
C GLN A 83 -18.17 -0.49 38.82
N LEU A 84 -16.88 -0.69 38.60
CA LEU A 84 -16.35 -1.94 38.08
C LEU A 84 -16.60 -3.11 39.05
N LYS A 85 -16.66 -2.85 40.36
CA LYS A 85 -17.08 -3.86 41.36
C LYS A 85 -18.51 -4.36 41.11
N GLN A 86 -19.43 -3.47 40.69
CA GLN A 86 -20.80 -3.85 40.36
C GLN A 86 -20.87 -4.75 39.11
N ALA A 87 -19.91 -4.61 38.19
CA ALA A 87 -19.74 -5.48 37.04
C ALA A 87 -18.93 -6.76 37.31
N GLY A 88 -18.66 -7.09 38.58
CA GLY A 88 -18.03 -8.34 38.98
C GLY A 88 -16.49 -8.30 39.11
N VAL A 89 -15.86 -7.12 39.02
CA VAL A 89 -14.41 -7.00 39.22
C VAL A 89 -14.04 -7.20 40.69
N GLU A 90 -13.24 -8.24 40.97
CA GLU A 90 -12.69 -8.52 42.30
C GLU A 90 -11.22 -8.03 42.44
N ASN A 91 -10.48 -7.96 41.33
CA ASN A 91 -9.08 -7.55 41.31
C ASN A 91 -8.88 -6.41 40.31
N PHE A 92 -8.60 -5.21 40.82
CA PHE A 92 -8.43 -4.00 40.01
C PHE A 92 -7.04 -3.85 39.39
N LYS A 93 -6.08 -4.74 39.70
CA LYS A 93 -4.73 -4.66 39.11
C LYS A 93 -4.75 -4.88 37.60
N ARG A 94 -5.65 -5.74 37.13
CA ARG A 94 -5.85 -6.07 35.71
C ARG A 94 -7.34 -6.30 35.48
N VAL A 95 -7.94 -5.47 34.62
CA VAL A 95 -9.37 -5.48 34.34
C VAL A 95 -9.58 -5.85 32.88
N GLY A 96 -10.31 -6.95 32.64
CA GLY A 96 -10.69 -7.35 31.28
C GLY A 96 -11.73 -6.40 30.69
N MET A 97 -11.71 -6.26 29.36
CA MET A 97 -12.64 -5.38 28.65
C MET A 97 -14.10 -5.78 28.88
N LEU A 98 -14.40 -7.07 29.03
CA LEU A 98 -15.76 -7.55 29.24
C LEU A 98 -16.38 -7.03 30.55
N HIS A 99 -15.59 -6.86 31.63
CA HIS A 99 -16.06 -6.17 32.84
C HIS A 99 -16.44 -4.72 32.55
N PHE A 100 -15.58 -4.01 31.81
CA PHE A 100 -15.84 -2.62 31.43
C PHE A 100 -17.12 -2.51 30.58
N LEU A 101 -17.27 -3.34 29.56
CA LEU A 101 -18.44 -3.33 28.69
C LEU A 101 -19.72 -3.68 29.46
N THR A 102 -19.64 -4.66 30.37
CA THR A 102 -20.79 -5.05 31.22
C THR A 102 -21.24 -3.87 32.08
N TYR A 103 -20.31 -3.14 32.67
CA TYR A 103 -20.61 -1.88 33.37
C TYR A 103 -21.18 -0.82 32.43
N TYR A 104 -20.52 -0.56 31.30
CA TYR A 104 -20.85 0.52 30.36
C TYR A 104 -22.28 0.40 29.82
N TYR A 105 -22.69 -0.82 29.43
CA TYR A 105 -24.04 -1.10 28.94
C TYR A 105 -25.05 -1.42 30.06
N GLY A 106 -24.63 -1.37 31.34
CA GLY A 106 -25.50 -1.65 32.48
C GLY A 106 -26.06 -3.07 32.50
N MET A 107 -25.28 -4.05 32.00
CA MET A 107 -25.71 -5.45 31.93
C MET A 107 -25.44 -6.21 33.23
N ASP A 108 -26.24 -7.24 33.48
CA ASP A 108 -25.97 -8.21 34.53
C ASP A 108 -24.87 -9.19 34.06
N TRP A 109 -23.78 -9.28 34.81
CA TRP A 109 -22.62 -10.10 34.42
C TRP A 109 -22.94 -11.60 34.35
N HIS A 110 -23.92 -12.12 35.11
CA HIS A 110 -24.38 -13.52 34.98
C HIS A 110 -25.11 -13.73 33.65
N LYS A 111 -25.91 -12.74 33.22
CA LYS A 111 -26.58 -12.80 31.91
C LYS A 111 -25.55 -12.73 30.77
N VAL A 112 -24.52 -11.89 30.92
CA VAL A 112 -23.42 -11.82 29.94
C VAL A 112 -22.67 -13.15 29.91
N ALA A 113 -22.32 -13.74 31.05
CA ALA A 113 -21.61 -15.02 31.12
C ALA A 113 -22.37 -16.18 30.45
N ASN A 114 -23.70 -16.12 30.43
CA ASN A 114 -24.58 -17.14 29.84
C ASN A 114 -25.21 -16.70 28.51
N ALA A 115 -24.70 -15.63 27.89
CA ALA A 115 -25.27 -15.10 26.65
C ALA A 115 -25.15 -16.12 25.50
N PRO A 116 -26.20 -16.31 24.68
CA PRO A 116 -26.17 -17.27 23.58
C PRO A 116 -25.20 -16.81 22.47
N GLN A 117 -24.23 -17.65 22.13
CA GLN A 117 -23.16 -17.33 21.17
C GLN A 117 -23.40 -17.88 19.75
N GLY A 118 -24.50 -18.59 19.53
CA GLY A 118 -24.79 -19.30 18.28
C GLY A 118 -24.20 -20.71 18.28
N ASP A 119 -24.84 -21.62 17.56
CA ASP A 119 -24.43 -23.01 17.32
C ASP A 119 -23.80 -23.21 15.92
N ASN A 120 -23.62 -22.11 15.18
CA ASN A 120 -23.10 -22.06 13.80
C ASN A 120 -21.57 -22.17 13.71
N SER A 121 -20.94 -22.95 14.58
CA SER A 121 -19.48 -23.03 14.70
C SER A 121 -18.80 -23.43 13.39
N ALA A 122 -19.40 -24.34 12.62
CA ALA A 122 -18.86 -24.78 11.34
C ALA A 122 -18.92 -23.67 10.27
N GLN A 123 -20.00 -22.88 10.24
CA GLN A 123 -20.14 -21.75 9.31
C GLN A 123 -19.21 -20.61 9.67
N VAL A 124 -19.08 -20.31 10.97
CA VAL A 124 -18.14 -19.30 11.50
C VAL A 124 -16.69 -19.71 11.18
N GLU A 125 -16.35 -20.98 11.33
CA GLU A 125 -15.01 -21.47 10.98
C GLU A 125 -14.72 -21.32 9.48
N LYS A 126 -15.67 -21.70 8.61
CA LYS A 126 -15.53 -21.48 7.15
C LYS A 126 -15.45 -20.00 6.79
N ALA A 127 -16.22 -19.14 7.44
CA ALA A 127 -16.17 -17.70 7.25
C ALA A 127 -14.79 -17.13 7.66
N GLN A 128 -14.25 -17.57 8.80
CA GLN A 128 -12.91 -17.18 9.24
C GLN A 128 -11.83 -17.64 8.23
N GLN A 129 -11.93 -18.87 7.71
CA GLN A 129 -11.01 -19.37 6.68
C GLN A 129 -11.04 -18.51 5.40
N LEU A 130 -12.23 -18.11 4.95
CA LEU A 130 -12.37 -17.21 3.80
C LEU A 130 -11.76 -15.83 4.09
N LEU A 131 -11.95 -15.28 5.29
CA LEU A 131 -11.31 -14.02 5.69
C LEU A 131 -9.79 -14.12 5.75
N ASP A 132 -9.25 -15.24 6.22
CA ASP A 132 -7.81 -15.49 6.27
C ASP A 132 -7.22 -15.62 4.86
N GLU A 133 -7.92 -16.30 3.96
CA GLU A 133 -7.55 -16.37 2.53
C GLU A 133 -7.56 -14.99 1.88
N VAL A 134 -8.62 -14.19 2.10
CA VAL A 134 -8.71 -12.80 1.63
C VAL A 134 -7.55 -11.97 2.17
N SER A 135 -7.19 -12.13 3.45
CA SER A 135 -6.09 -11.38 4.08
C SER A 135 -4.76 -11.69 3.39
N LYS A 136 -4.48 -12.97 3.15
CA LYS A 136 -3.27 -13.41 2.43
C LYS A 136 -3.24 -12.87 1.00
N GLN A 137 -4.38 -12.88 0.29
CA GLN A 137 -4.48 -12.34 -1.06
C GLN A 137 -4.29 -10.82 -1.08
N LEU A 138 -4.84 -10.09 -0.12
CA LEU A 138 -4.63 -8.65 0.03
C LEU A 138 -3.16 -8.29 0.28
N GLU A 139 -2.47 -9.02 1.17
CA GLU A 139 -1.04 -8.83 1.39
C GLU A 139 -0.23 -9.08 0.12
N LEU A 140 -0.55 -10.15 -0.62
CA LEU A 140 0.09 -10.45 -1.90
C LEU A 140 -0.16 -9.33 -2.91
N CYS A 141 -1.41 -8.88 -3.02
CA CYS A 141 -1.83 -7.80 -3.89
C CYS A 141 -1.08 -6.49 -3.58
N GLN A 142 -0.94 -6.14 -2.30
CA GLN A 142 -0.16 -4.99 -1.85
C GLN A 142 1.32 -5.11 -2.23
N LYS A 143 1.92 -6.29 -2.05
CA LYS A 143 3.31 -6.55 -2.48
C LYS A 143 3.47 -6.37 -4.00
N ARG A 144 2.54 -6.91 -4.80
CA ARG A 144 2.55 -6.74 -6.26
C ARG A 144 2.38 -5.29 -6.69
N ALA A 145 1.50 -4.53 -6.03
CA ALA A 145 1.31 -3.12 -6.31
C ALA A 145 2.58 -2.31 -6.02
N GLU A 146 3.27 -2.59 -4.91
CA GLU A 146 4.56 -1.96 -4.58
C GLU A 146 5.68 -2.35 -5.56
N GLU A 147 5.73 -3.61 -6.00
CA GLU A 147 6.66 -4.07 -7.05
C GLU A 147 6.42 -3.30 -8.37
N ALA A 148 5.18 -3.20 -8.82
CA ALA A 148 4.79 -2.48 -10.04
C ALA A 148 5.13 -0.98 -9.95
N LYS A 149 4.93 -0.37 -8.77
CA LYS A 149 5.32 1.03 -8.54
C LYS A 149 6.83 1.23 -8.68
N LYS A 150 7.63 0.36 -8.04
CA LYS A 150 9.10 0.43 -8.10
C LYS A 150 9.62 0.23 -9.53
N SER A 151 9.04 -0.71 -10.28
CA SER A 151 9.45 -0.93 -11.67
C SER A 151 9.02 0.21 -12.59
N ALA A 152 7.85 0.82 -12.38
CA ALA A 152 7.43 2.03 -13.11
C ALA A 152 8.36 3.23 -12.84
N GLU A 153 8.74 3.47 -11.59
CA GLU A 153 9.71 4.51 -11.21
C GLU A 153 11.08 4.27 -11.85
N ALA A 154 11.56 3.02 -11.85
CA ALA A 154 12.79 2.64 -12.51
C ALA A 154 12.72 2.84 -14.04
N ALA A 155 11.62 2.44 -14.69
CA ALA A 155 11.41 2.64 -16.12
C ALA A 155 11.41 4.13 -16.48
N ALA A 156 10.74 4.97 -15.68
CA ALA A 156 10.73 6.42 -15.87
C ALA A 156 12.14 7.04 -15.74
N ALA A 157 12.94 6.58 -14.78
CA ALA A 157 14.32 7.02 -14.62
C ALA A 157 15.18 6.64 -15.84
N ARG A 158 15.09 5.37 -16.30
CA ARG A 158 15.82 4.90 -17.50
C ARG A 158 15.38 5.61 -18.77
N GLN A 159 14.11 5.94 -18.91
CA GLN A 159 13.61 6.71 -20.04
C GLN A 159 14.21 8.12 -20.08
N LYS A 160 14.36 8.78 -18.92
CA LYS A 160 15.04 10.09 -18.84
C LYS A 160 16.54 9.98 -19.20
N GLU A 161 17.21 8.93 -18.76
CA GLU A 161 18.61 8.66 -19.16
C GLU A 161 18.75 8.44 -20.67
N ALA A 162 17.83 7.68 -21.28
CA ALA A 162 17.81 7.47 -22.73
C ALA A 162 17.59 8.77 -23.50
N GLN A 163 16.62 9.61 -23.07
CA GLN A 163 16.38 10.91 -23.69
C GLN A 163 17.60 11.83 -23.60
N ALA A 164 18.26 11.89 -22.44
CA ALA A 164 19.47 12.70 -22.29
C ALA A 164 20.61 12.23 -23.20
N ALA A 165 20.73 10.91 -23.42
CA ALA A 165 21.71 10.36 -24.34
C ALA A 165 21.38 10.65 -25.83
N GLU A 166 20.10 10.64 -26.20
CA GLU A 166 19.65 11.08 -27.54
C GLU A 166 19.91 12.57 -27.80
N ASP A 167 19.72 13.40 -26.77
CA ASP A 167 20.04 14.83 -26.84
C ASP A 167 21.55 15.07 -27.04
N GLU A 168 22.41 14.26 -26.39
CA GLU A 168 23.87 14.26 -26.61
C GLU A 168 24.23 13.85 -28.04
N VAL A 169 23.59 12.81 -28.60
CA VAL A 169 23.78 12.42 -30.00
C VAL A 169 23.41 13.55 -30.94
N THR A 170 22.28 14.21 -30.70
CA THR A 170 21.81 15.33 -31.51
C THR A 170 22.82 16.48 -31.52
N LYS A 171 23.39 16.81 -30.35
CA LYS A 171 24.47 17.81 -30.24
C LYS A 171 25.72 17.40 -31.02
N ALA A 172 26.21 16.18 -30.83
CA ALA A 172 27.40 15.69 -31.54
C ALA A 172 27.20 15.62 -33.06
N LEU A 173 26.00 15.27 -33.51
CA LEU A 173 25.64 15.21 -34.93
C LEU A 173 25.62 16.62 -35.55
N ASN A 174 25.07 17.60 -34.84
CA ASN A 174 25.08 18.99 -35.29
C ASN A 174 26.50 19.55 -35.37
N GLU A 175 27.39 19.17 -34.44
CA GLU A 175 28.80 19.56 -34.49
C GLU A 175 29.52 18.96 -35.71
N VAL A 176 29.35 17.67 -35.99
CA VAL A 176 29.90 17.03 -37.21
C VAL A 176 29.40 17.75 -38.46
N LYS A 177 28.09 18.01 -38.57
CA LYS A 177 27.51 18.73 -39.71
C LYS A 177 28.08 20.14 -39.87
N ALA A 178 28.25 20.87 -38.76
CA ALA A 178 28.84 22.21 -38.79
C ALA A 178 30.30 22.18 -39.28
N GLN A 179 31.09 21.21 -38.84
CA GLN A 179 32.48 21.05 -39.28
C GLN A 179 32.57 20.65 -40.76
N GLU A 180 31.72 19.72 -41.22
CA GLU A 180 31.66 19.34 -42.64
C GLU A 180 31.24 20.53 -43.52
N GLN A 181 30.20 21.28 -43.12
CA GLN A 181 29.76 22.47 -43.84
C GLN A 181 30.83 23.55 -43.90
N ALA A 182 31.52 23.83 -42.79
CA ALA A 182 32.59 24.82 -42.76
C ALA A 182 33.75 24.45 -43.70
N LYS A 183 34.07 23.15 -43.84
CA LYS A 183 35.07 22.67 -44.79
C LYS A 183 34.59 22.79 -46.23
N GLU A 184 33.34 22.41 -46.50
CA GLU A 184 32.73 22.59 -47.82
C GLU A 184 32.67 24.05 -48.26
N ASP A 185 32.28 24.96 -47.37
CA ASP A 185 32.17 26.39 -47.67
C ASP A 185 33.54 26.99 -47.99
N LYS A 186 34.58 26.61 -47.23
CA LYS A 186 35.97 26.98 -47.54
C LYS A 186 36.39 26.45 -48.91
N ARG A 187 36.06 25.20 -49.23
CA ARG A 187 36.37 24.59 -50.53
C ARG A 187 35.68 25.31 -51.68
N LYS A 188 34.38 25.62 -51.56
CA LYS A 188 33.60 26.39 -52.55
C LYS A 188 34.15 27.81 -52.73
N ALA A 189 34.51 28.48 -51.63
CA ALA A 189 35.11 29.82 -51.68
C ALA A 189 36.47 29.82 -52.41
N LEU A 190 37.31 28.82 -52.16
CA LEU A 190 38.59 28.65 -52.86
C LEU A 190 38.39 28.32 -54.34
N GLN A 191 37.45 27.43 -54.69
CA GLN A 191 37.11 27.14 -56.09
C GLN A 191 36.64 28.38 -56.85
N LYS A 192 35.73 29.17 -56.26
CA LYS A 192 35.27 30.43 -56.87
C LYS A 192 36.42 31.42 -57.10
N LYS A 193 37.39 31.51 -56.18
CA LYS A 193 38.59 32.33 -56.36
C LYS A 193 39.49 31.84 -57.50
N ILE A 194 39.60 30.53 -57.70
CA ILE A 194 40.38 29.93 -58.81
C ILE A 194 39.79 30.30 -60.18
N GLU A 195 38.46 30.39 -60.27
CA GLU A 195 37.75 30.71 -61.51
C GLU A 195 37.79 32.21 -61.87
N THR A 196 37.83 33.10 -60.86
CA THR A 196 37.58 34.54 -61.06
C THR A 196 38.81 35.44 -60.87
N ALA A 197 39.88 34.96 -60.22
CA ALA A 197 41.02 35.79 -59.84
C ALA A 197 42.18 35.79 -60.87
N GLY A 198 43.03 36.82 -60.83
CA GLY A 198 44.24 36.93 -61.64
C GLY A 198 45.29 35.86 -61.33
N LEU A 199 46.28 35.70 -62.22
CA LEU A 199 47.21 34.56 -62.28
C LEU A 199 47.91 34.22 -60.94
N VAL A 200 48.35 35.23 -60.19
CA VAL A 200 49.00 35.07 -58.88
C VAL A 200 48.02 34.60 -57.80
N ALA A 201 46.83 35.22 -57.73
CA ALA A 201 45.79 34.87 -56.76
C ALA A 201 45.17 33.50 -57.05
N LYS A 202 45.08 33.12 -58.33
CA LYS A 202 44.67 31.78 -58.76
C LYS A 202 45.65 30.72 -58.28
N ASN A 203 46.95 30.90 -58.50
CA ASN A 203 47.98 29.97 -58.04
C ASN A 203 48.01 29.85 -56.51
N ALA A 204 47.80 30.95 -55.78
CA ALA A 204 47.67 30.93 -54.32
C ALA A 204 46.43 30.14 -53.86
N ALA A 205 45.27 30.33 -54.49
CA ALA A 205 44.05 29.58 -54.17
C ALA A 205 44.15 28.08 -54.50
N ILE A 206 44.85 27.70 -55.57
CA ILE A 206 45.15 26.29 -55.89
C ILE A 206 46.03 25.68 -54.79
N GLN A 207 47.06 26.39 -54.33
CA GLN A 207 47.92 25.91 -53.23
C GLN A 207 47.16 25.80 -51.91
N GLU A 208 46.28 26.74 -51.57
CA GLU A 208 45.44 26.64 -50.37
C GLU A 208 44.41 25.51 -50.45
N LEU A 209 43.81 25.28 -51.62
CA LEU A 209 42.89 24.16 -51.82
C LEU A 209 43.62 22.82 -51.70
N ALA A 210 44.81 22.70 -52.28
CA ALA A 210 45.65 21.51 -52.13
C ALA A 210 46.11 21.30 -50.68
N LYS A 211 46.33 22.37 -49.91
CA LYS A 211 46.58 22.29 -48.46
C LYS A 211 45.34 21.81 -47.71
N LEU A 212 44.17 22.38 -47.97
CA LEU A 212 42.91 22.00 -47.32
C LEU A 212 42.52 20.53 -47.59
N ASP A 213 42.81 20.03 -48.81
CA ASP A 213 42.54 18.64 -49.19
C ASP A 213 43.58 17.65 -48.60
N ASN A 214 44.83 18.08 -48.37
CA ASN A 214 45.88 17.24 -47.77
C ASN A 214 46.00 17.40 -46.23
N GLU A 215 45.37 18.41 -45.64
CA GLU A 215 45.39 18.64 -44.19
C GLU A 215 44.57 17.55 -43.50
N ASP A 216 45.22 16.81 -42.60
CA ASP A 216 44.54 15.83 -41.76
C ASP A 216 43.55 16.55 -40.85
N ASP A 217 42.25 16.36 -41.12
CA ASP A 217 41.16 17.00 -40.42
C ASP A 217 40.90 16.33 -39.07
N LEU A 218 41.89 16.49 -38.19
CA LEU A 218 41.85 16.04 -36.82
C LEU A 218 40.60 16.54 -36.08
N PRO A 219 40.13 17.79 -36.28
CA PRO A 219 38.85 18.25 -35.73
C PRO A 219 37.67 17.39 -36.18
N LEU A 220 37.50 17.16 -37.48
CA LEU A 220 36.40 16.35 -38.01
C LEU A 220 36.47 14.90 -37.57
N ARG A 221 37.66 14.31 -37.51
CA ARG A 221 37.86 12.95 -36.98
C ARG A 221 37.43 12.87 -35.52
N ARG A 222 37.83 13.83 -34.68
CA ARG A 222 37.43 13.90 -33.27
C ARG A 222 35.91 14.06 -33.11
N ALA A 223 35.28 14.91 -33.92
CA ALA A 223 33.83 15.09 -33.90
C ALA A 223 33.10 13.79 -34.28
N LYS A 224 33.56 13.09 -35.32
CA LYS A 224 33.01 11.80 -35.74
C LYS A 224 33.19 10.70 -34.68
N THR A 225 34.35 10.62 -34.04
CA THR A 225 34.58 9.70 -32.91
C THR A 225 33.67 10.03 -31.72
N THR A 226 33.45 11.31 -31.44
CA THR A 226 32.55 11.76 -30.37
C THR A 226 31.10 11.40 -30.68
N LEU A 227 30.66 11.59 -31.93
CA LEU A 227 29.34 11.17 -32.41
C LEU A 227 29.17 9.64 -32.29
N GLU A 228 30.16 8.85 -32.71
CA GLU A 228 30.09 7.39 -32.61
C GLU A 228 29.99 6.94 -31.13
N ALA A 229 30.77 7.55 -30.24
CA ALA A 229 30.70 7.29 -28.81
C ALA A 229 29.33 7.66 -28.23
N ALA A 230 28.77 8.82 -28.62
CA ALA A 230 27.43 9.25 -28.22
C ALA A 230 26.35 8.28 -28.73
N GLN A 231 26.44 7.83 -29.99
CA GLN A 231 25.51 6.86 -30.58
C GLN A 231 25.55 5.51 -29.84
N ARG A 232 26.74 5.01 -29.50
CA ARG A 232 26.89 3.79 -28.70
C ARG A 232 26.27 3.94 -27.30
N LYS A 233 26.46 5.09 -26.66
CA LYS A 233 25.88 5.40 -25.35
C LYS A 233 24.35 5.47 -25.42
N ALA A 234 23.79 6.17 -26.41
CA ALA A 234 22.35 6.28 -26.62
C ALA A 234 21.72 4.92 -26.94
N ALA A 235 22.31 4.13 -27.83
CA ALA A 235 21.81 2.79 -28.15
C ALA A 235 21.75 1.88 -26.90
N LYS A 236 22.78 1.94 -26.04
CA LYS A 236 22.78 1.22 -24.77
C LYS A 236 21.71 1.73 -23.81
N ALA A 237 21.53 3.05 -23.69
CA ALA A 237 20.54 3.65 -22.81
C ALA A 237 19.10 3.31 -23.26
N VAL A 238 18.82 3.36 -24.56
CA VAL A 238 17.53 2.95 -25.15
C VAL A 238 17.25 1.49 -24.85
N LYS A 239 18.22 0.59 -25.05
CA LYS A 239 18.05 -0.83 -24.72
C LYS A 239 17.70 -1.07 -23.25
N ILE A 240 18.37 -0.39 -22.33
CA ILE A 240 18.08 -0.49 -20.89
C ILE A 240 16.70 0.08 -20.56
N ALA A 241 16.31 1.18 -21.21
CA ALA A 241 14.99 1.78 -21.03
C ALA A 241 13.86 0.88 -21.56
N THR A 242 14.06 0.22 -22.71
CA THR A 242 13.07 -0.73 -23.26
C THR A 242 12.90 -1.94 -22.35
N GLU A 243 13.99 -2.54 -21.88
CA GLU A 243 13.93 -3.68 -20.94
C GLU A 243 13.25 -3.28 -19.62
N ALA A 244 13.53 -2.08 -19.10
CA ALA A 244 12.88 -1.57 -17.89
C ALA A 244 11.38 -1.31 -18.10
N LYS A 245 10.97 -0.81 -19.28
CA LYS A 245 9.57 -0.59 -19.64
C LYS A 245 8.81 -1.91 -19.76
N GLU A 246 9.38 -2.91 -20.43
CA GLU A 246 8.78 -4.25 -20.55
C GLU A 246 8.57 -4.90 -19.17
N LYS A 247 9.57 -4.75 -18.27
CA LYS A 247 9.42 -5.21 -16.88
C LYS A 247 8.32 -4.47 -16.14
N ALA A 248 8.26 -3.14 -16.24
CA ALA A 248 7.20 -2.36 -15.60
C ALA A 248 5.80 -2.73 -16.10
N GLU A 249 5.65 -2.99 -17.40
CA GLU A 249 4.40 -3.45 -18.00
C GLU A 249 4.00 -4.84 -17.50
N SER A 250 4.95 -5.78 -17.45
CA SER A 250 4.73 -7.12 -16.89
C SER A 250 4.30 -7.07 -15.42
N ASP A 251 5.02 -6.31 -14.59
CA ASP A 251 4.71 -6.17 -13.16
C ASP A 251 3.34 -5.49 -12.96
N SER A 252 2.99 -4.50 -13.80
CA SER A 252 1.66 -3.88 -13.79
C SER A 252 0.55 -4.87 -14.12
N GLN A 253 0.72 -5.72 -15.14
CA GLN A 253 -0.27 -6.75 -15.49
C GLN A 253 -0.43 -7.79 -14.37
N VAL A 254 0.66 -8.18 -13.71
CA VAL A 254 0.62 -9.10 -12.56
C VAL A 254 -0.13 -8.46 -11.39
N ALA A 255 0.12 -7.18 -11.10
CA ALA A 255 -0.58 -6.44 -10.05
C ALA A 255 -2.08 -6.30 -10.37
N GLU A 256 -2.45 -5.97 -11.61
CA GLU A 256 -3.85 -5.85 -12.04
C GLU A 256 -4.61 -7.18 -11.91
N LYS A 257 -4.00 -8.29 -12.30
CA LYS A 257 -4.59 -9.63 -12.11
C LYS A 257 -4.76 -9.97 -10.64
N ALA A 258 -3.76 -9.68 -9.81
CA ALA A 258 -3.85 -9.90 -8.36
C ALA A 258 -5.00 -9.10 -7.73
N VAL A 259 -5.23 -7.84 -8.17
CA VAL A 259 -6.38 -7.03 -7.74
C VAL A 259 -7.69 -7.69 -8.14
N GLU A 260 -7.82 -8.16 -9.39
CA GLU A 260 -9.05 -8.80 -9.86
C GLU A 260 -9.37 -10.10 -9.12
N ASP A 261 -8.36 -10.95 -8.92
CA ASP A 261 -8.53 -12.22 -8.19
C ASP A 261 -8.89 -11.98 -6.72
N THR A 262 -8.26 -10.97 -6.10
CA THR A 262 -8.59 -10.58 -4.72
C THR A 262 -10.01 -10.02 -4.63
N GLN A 263 -10.46 -9.23 -5.61
CA GLN A 263 -11.84 -8.73 -5.66
C GLN A 263 -12.87 -9.86 -5.74
N LYS A 264 -12.60 -10.89 -6.54
CA LYS A 264 -13.47 -12.09 -6.61
C LYS A 264 -13.54 -12.79 -5.26
N LYS A 265 -12.40 -12.99 -4.60
CA LYS A 265 -12.33 -13.63 -3.27
C LYS A 265 -13.04 -12.83 -2.18
N VAL A 266 -12.91 -11.51 -2.21
CA VAL A 266 -13.66 -10.62 -1.31
C VAL A 266 -15.16 -10.76 -1.55
N ALA A 267 -15.62 -10.78 -2.81
CA ALA A 267 -17.03 -10.94 -3.12
C ALA A 267 -17.58 -12.32 -2.69
N GLU A 268 -16.79 -13.39 -2.86
CA GLU A 268 -17.12 -14.73 -2.36
C GLU A 268 -17.29 -14.73 -0.82
N ALA A 269 -16.35 -14.11 -0.10
CA ALA A 269 -16.42 -13.98 1.35
C ALA A 269 -17.63 -13.15 1.81
N GLU A 270 -17.93 -12.03 1.15
CA GLU A 270 -19.10 -11.19 1.44
C GLU A 270 -20.41 -11.94 1.23
N ALA A 271 -20.52 -12.67 0.11
CA ALA A 271 -21.70 -13.46 -0.21
C ALA A 271 -21.93 -14.56 0.85
N TYR A 272 -20.86 -15.28 1.23
CA TYR A 272 -20.93 -16.32 2.25
C TYR A 272 -21.32 -15.74 3.61
N LEU A 273 -20.69 -14.63 4.03
CA LEU A 273 -21.01 -13.97 5.29
C LEU A 273 -22.46 -13.51 5.35
N LYS A 274 -23.01 -12.98 4.25
CA LYS A 274 -24.41 -12.56 4.16
C LYS A 274 -25.38 -13.75 4.22
N GLU A 275 -25.06 -14.86 3.56
CA GLU A 275 -25.86 -16.08 3.61
C GLU A 275 -25.91 -16.67 5.02
N VAL A 276 -24.76 -16.74 5.70
CA VAL A 276 -24.67 -17.22 7.08
C VAL A 276 -25.42 -16.28 8.04
N GLN A 277 -25.33 -14.97 7.83
CA GLN A 277 -26.07 -14.01 8.65
C GLN A 277 -27.59 -14.15 8.51
N LEU A 278 -28.09 -14.41 7.30
CA LEU A 278 -29.54 -14.61 7.06
C LEU A 278 -30.06 -15.95 7.61
N SER A 279 -29.21 -16.97 7.64
CA SER A 279 -29.57 -18.30 8.14
C SER A 279 -29.37 -18.47 9.64
N ALA A 280 -28.51 -17.66 10.27
CA ALA A 280 -28.33 -17.64 11.71
C ALA A 280 -29.56 -17.07 12.43
N GLY A 281 -29.95 -17.70 13.54
CA GLY A 281 -30.91 -17.12 14.48
C GLY A 281 -30.38 -15.83 15.13
N SER A 282 -31.04 -15.33 16.17
CA SER A 282 -30.60 -14.14 16.90
C SER A 282 -29.24 -14.33 17.61
N ALA A 283 -28.88 -15.57 17.94
CA ALA A 283 -27.61 -15.94 18.53
C ALA A 283 -26.50 -16.04 17.46
N GLY A 284 -25.34 -15.42 17.72
CA GLY A 284 -24.17 -15.45 16.81
C GLY A 284 -24.16 -14.35 15.73
N GLN A 285 -25.18 -13.49 15.69
CA GLN A 285 -25.24 -12.37 14.73
C GLN A 285 -24.15 -11.31 14.95
N GLY A 286 -23.74 -11.09 16.21
CA GLY A 286 -22.62 -10.21 16.53
C GLY A 286 -21.30 -10.73 15.95
N THR A 287 -21.08 -12.04 16.00
CA THR A 287 -19.93 -12.68 15.32
C THR A 287 -19.95 -12.42 13.82
N MET A 288 -21.12 -12.56 13.17
CA MET A 288 -21.25 -12.32 11.73
C MET A 288 -21.01 -10.86 11.35
N TRP A 289 -21.56 -9.93 12.13
CA TRP A 289 -21.32 -8.51 11.95
C TRP A 289 -19.83 -8.17 12.08
N TRP A 290 -19.15 -8.76 13.08
CA TRP A 290 -17.72 -8.54 13.29
C TRP A 290 -16.90 -8.98 12.08
N MET A 291 -17.17 -10.17 11.55
CA MET A 291 -16.50 -10.70 10.37
C MET A 291 -16.71 -9.84 9.12
N GLN A 292 -17.94 -9.33 8.93
CA GLN A 292 -18.24 -8.38 7.85
C GLN A 292 -17.47 -7.08 8.03
N ARG A 293 -17.41 -6.56 9.25
CA ARG A 293 -16.68 -5.33 9.56
C ARG A 293 -15.18 -5.46 9.32
N GLU A 294 -14.59 -6.59 9.68
CA GLU A 294 -13.18 -6.89 9.39
C GLU A 294 -12.90 -6.93 7.89
N LEU A 295 -13.81 -7.51 7.11
CA LEU A 295 -13.70 -7.54 5.65
C LEU A 295 -13.79 -6.13 5.06
N GLU A 296 -14.72 -5.31 5.53
CA GLU A 296 -14.83 -3.90 5.12
C GLU A 296 -13.57 -3.09 5.42
N GLU A 297 -12.99 -3.26 6.61
CA GLU A 297 -11.75 -2.57 6.98
C GLU A 297 -10.59 -3.00 6.08
N LYS A 298 -10.47 -4.31 5.82
CA LYS A 298 -9.46 -4.86 4.89
C LYS A 298 -9.61 -4.32 3.47
N LYS A 299 -10.84 -4.14 2.98
CA LYS A 299 -11.12 -3.56 1.65
C LYS A 299 -10.61 -2.12 1.51
N LYS A 300 -10.58 -1.33 2.58
CA LYS A 300 -10.07 0.05 2.53
C LYS A 300 -8.61 0.12 2.09
N TYR A 301 -7.82 -0.92 2.37
CA TYR A 301 -6.40 -1.00 2.03
C TYR A 301 -6.12 -1.78 0.74
N MET A 302 -7.16 -2.11 -0.05
CA MET A 302 -7.00 -2.77 -1.33
C MET A 302 -6.40 -1.80 -2.37
N PRO A 303 -5.34 -2.19 -3.10
CA PRO A 303 -4.84 -1.44 -4.24
C PRO A 303 -5.90 -1.31 -5.35
N MET A 304 -6.06 -0.11 -5.90
CA MET A 304 -6.88 0.14 -7.08
C MET A 304 -6.13 -0.29 -8.35
N LYS A 305 -6.89 -0.57 -9.43
CA LYS A 305 -6.42 -0.97 -10.78
C LYS A 305 -5.36 -0.05 -11.45
N LYS A 306 -4.90 1.02 -10.80
CA LYS A 306 -3.86 1.95 -11.27
C LYS A 306 -2.87 2.39 -10.18
N GLY A 307 -2.65 1.56 -9.15
CA GLY A 307 -1.60 1.79 -8.15
C GLY A 307 -1.92 2.84 -7.07
N GLY A 308 -3.18 3.28 -6.95
CA GLY A 308 -3.65 4.09 -5.83
C GLY A 308 -4.33 3.25 -4.76
N ILE A 309 -4.31 3.67 -3.49
CA ILE A 309 -5.20 3.11 -2.46
C ILE A 309 -6.57 3.79 -2.59
N ALA A 310 -7.66 3.08 -2.31
CA ALA A 310 -8.96 3.71 -2.20
C ALA A 310 -8.90 4.85 -1.17
N LYS A 311 -9.05 6.11 -1.64
CA LYS A 311 -9.13 7.26 -0.74
C LYS A 311 -10.28 7.00 0.24
N LYS A 312 -9.97 7.17 1.53
CA LYS A 312 -10.93 7.19 2.64
C LYS A 312 -12.09 8.13 2.35
#